data_AF-A0A9D2CZR3-F1
#
_entry.id   AF-A0A9D2CZR3-F1
#
_cell.length_a   1.000
_cell.length_b   1.000
_cell.length_c   1.000
_cell.angle_alpha   90.00
_cell.angle_beta   90.00
_cell.angle_gamma   90.00
#
_symmetry.space_group_name_H-M   'P 1'
#
loop_
_entity.id
_entity.type
_entity.pdbx_description
1 polymer ?
#
loop_
_entity_poly.entity_id
_entity_poly.type
_entity_poly.pdbx_seq_one_letter_code
_entity_poly.pdbx_strand_id
1 'polypeptide(L)'
;MYKGRVTIPTDESFVEGTKEIAAMWGADAVRDCDGTELPKNVKELAEKVYNTYFIVRGDNEWAEKHPEETHRTFLMSARNLAESDTLSIDPMQGYFPQQIQPDAENLS
;
A
#
# COMPACT_ATOMS: atom_id res chain seq x y z
N MET A 1 28.95 -3.21 23.11
CA MET A 1 27.77 -3.56 22.29
C MET A 1 27.76 -2.62 21.10
N TYR A 2 27.74 -3.13 19.87
CA TYR A 2 27.70 -2.28 18.68
C TYR A 2 26.31 -1.63 18.58
N LYS A 3 26.28 -0.35 18.22
CA LYS A 3 25.04 0.41 17.96
C LYS A 3 24.95 0.72 16.47
N GLY A 4 23.72 0.76 15.96
CA GLY A 4 23.35 1.13 14.60
C GLY A 4 23.23 -0.04 13.62
N ARG A 5 22.89 0.31 12.36
CA ARG A 5 22.50 -0.63 11.28
C ARG A 5 21.19 -1.35 11.58
N VAL A 6 20.35 -0.74 12.42
CA VAL A 6 19.03 -1.25 12.79
C VAL A 6 18.05 -0.09 12.73
N THR A 7 17.03 -0.24 11.89
CA THR A 7 15.90 0.67 11.78
C THR A 7 14.69 0.02 12.42
N ILE A 8 13.97 0.73 13.30
CA ILE A 8 12.75 0.23 13.95
C ILE A 8 11.53 1.09 13.57
N PRO A 9 10.31 0.52 13.55
CA PRO A 9 9.11 1.31 13.34
C PRO A 9 8.78 2.19 14.57
N THR A 10 8.11 3.31 14.35
CA THR A 10 7.58 4.20 15.39
C THR A 10 6.18 4.68 15.04
N ASP A 11 5.42 5.06 16.08
CA ASP A 11 4.08 5.63 15.99
C ASP A 11 3.95 6.81 16.97
N GLU A 12 3.11 7.80 16.66
CA GLU A 12 2.86 8.95 17.53
C GLU A 12 2.33 8.58 18.93
N SER A 13 1.60 7.47 19.03
CA SER A 13 1.02 6.97 20.29
C SER A 13 1.98 6.10 21.10
N PHE A 14 3.15 5.74 20.56
CA PHE A 14 4.07 4.75 21.15
C PHE A 14 5.52 5.25 21.28
N VAL A 15 5.70 6.54 21.53
CA VAL A 15 7.02 7.20 21.61
C VAL A 15 7.94 6.58 22.67
N GLU A 16 7.46 6.40 23.90
CA GLU A 16 8.32 5.90 25.00
C GLU A 16 8.72 4.43 24.81
N GLY A 17 7.79 3.58 24.39
CA GLY A 17 8.11 2.20 24.04
C GLY A 17 9.09 2.10 22.87
N THR A 18 9.01 3.02 21.91
CA THR A 18 9.98 3.12 20.81
C THR A 18 11.39 3.44 21.34
N LYS A 19 11.53 4.33 22.33
CA LYS A 19 12.82 4.64 22.97
C LYS A 19 13.42 3.42 23.68
N GLU A 20 12.60 2.69 24.43
CA GLU A 20 13.04 1.47 25.13
C GLU A 20 13.55 0.41 24.14
N ILE A 21 12.81 0.18 23.05
CA ILE A 21 13.20 -0.76 21.99
C ILE A 21 14.46 -0.27 21.27
N ALA A 22 14.56 1.02 20.95
CA ALA A 22 15.74 1.59 20.32
C ALA A 22 17.00 1.40 21.18
N ALA A 23 16.88 1.61 22.50
CA ALA A 23 17.97 1.39 23.43
C ALA A 23 18.35 -0.09 23.55
N MET A 24 17.36 -0.99 23.64
CA MET A 24 17.57 -2.44 23.75
C MET A 24 18.24 -3.03 22.50
N TRP A 25 17.83 -2.58 21.31
CA TRP A 25 18.32 -3.12 20.03
C TRP A 25 19.51 -2.33 19.46
N GLY A 26 19.82 -1.17 20.03
CA GLY A 26 20.83 -0.27 19.52
C GLY A 26 20.46 0.32 18.15
N ALA A 27 19.19 0.67 17.93
CA ALA A 27 18.72 1.26 16.69
C ALA A 27 19.33 2.66 16.45
N ASP A 28 19.72 2.95 15.21
CA ASP A 28 20.21 4.29 14.78
C ASP A 28 19.21 5.02 13.88
N ALA A 29 18.10 4.36 13.56
CA ALA A 29 17.07 4.92 12.71
C ALA A 29 15.67 4.52 13.17
N VAL A 30 14.71 5.40 12.92
CA VAL A 30 13.27 5.10 13.03
C VAL A 30 12.58 5.29 11.70
N ARG A 31 11.46 4.59 11.52
CA ARG A 31 10.61 4.64 10.34
C ARG A 31 9.15 4.75 10.74
N ASP A 32 8.37 5.56 10.02
CA ASP A 32 6.93 5.73 10.21
C ASP A 32 6.16 4.40 10.13
N CYS A 33 5.14 4.13 10.95
CA CYS A 33 4.25 3.01 10.63
C CYS A 33 3.42 3.36 9.39
N ASP A 34 3.24 2.43 8.44
CA ASP A 34 2.58 2.68 7.15
C ASP A 34 1.23 3.39 7.30
N GLY A 35 1.17 4.68 6.95
CA GLY A 35 -0.06 5.49 7.03
C GLY A 35 -0.32 6.18 8.37
N THR A 36 0.71 6.28 9.23
CA THR A 36 0.67 7.01 10.50
C THR A 36 1.56 8.24 10.44
N GLU A 37 1.21 9.28 11.20
CA GLU A 37 2.07 10.46 11.32
C GLU A 37 3.26 10.16 12.23
N LEU A 38 4.44 10.65 11.83
CA LEU A 38 5.60 10.60 12.71
C LEU A 38 5.36 11.50 13.94
N PRO A 39 5.82 11.09 15.14
CA PRO A 39 5.78 11.96 16.30
C PRO A 39 6.46 13.30 16.01
N LYS A 40 5.90 14.41 16.51
CA LYS A 40 6.50 15.75 16.33
C LYS A 40 7.96 15.83 16.82
N ASN A 41 8.30 15.00 17.80
CA ASN A 41 9.63 14.87 18.38
C ASN A 41 10.40 13.63 17.87
N VAL A 42 10.10 13.12 16.67
CA VAL A 42 10.76 11.92 16.08
C VAL A 42 12.30 12.00 16.06
N LYS A 43 12.87 13.21 15.99
CA LYS A 43 14.33 13.44 16.07
C LYS A 43 14.93 13.09 17.44
N GLU A 44 14.12 12.99 18.49
CA GLU A 44 14.54 12.51 19.81
C GLU A 44 14.62 10.98 19.87
N LEU A 45 13.99 10.28 18.90
CA LEU A 45 13.93 8.82 18.87
C LEU A 45 15.15 8.19 18.18
N ALA A 46 15.62 8.80 17.08
CA ALA A 46 16.84 8.38 16.40
C ALA A 46 17.44 9.51 15.53
N GLU A 47 18.72 9.35 15.19
CA GLU A 47 19.45 10.27 14.32
C GLU A 47 18.90 10.29 12.89
N LYS A 48 18.53 9.11 12.37
CA LYS A 48 17.94 8.96 11.04
C LYS A 48 16.45 8.71 11.14
N VAL A 49 15.70 9.43 10.32
CA VAL A 49 14.24 9.30 10.23
C VAL A 49 13.88 8.97 8.80
N TYR A 50 13.26 7.82 8.61
CA TYR A 50 12.73 7.38 7.32
C TYR A 50 11.23 7.58 7.30
N ASN A 51 10.73 8.06 6.16
CA ASN A 51 9.31 8.13 5.89
C ASN A 51 9.03 7.38 4.59
N THR A 52 7.87 6.73 4.54
CA THR A 52 7.44 5.96 3.39
C THR A 52 6.68 6.87 2.44
N TYR A 53 7.16 7.02 1.22
CA TYR A 53 6.49 7.80 0.20
C TYR A 53 5.81 6.90 -0.82
N PHE A 54 4.48 7.01 -0.93
CA PHE A 54 3.68 6.24 -1.87
C PHE A 54 3.45 7.05 -3.15
N ILE A 55 4.14 6.70 -4.23
CA ILE A 55 4.11 7.48 -5.48
C ILE A 55 2.76 7.36 -6.22
N VAL A 56 2.13 6.19 -6.16
CA VAL A 56 0.94 5.85 -6.97
C VAL A 56 -0.34 5.64 -6.15
N ARG A 57 -0.30 5.94 -4.84
CA ARG A 57 -1.46 5.80 -3.93
C ARG A 57 -1.36 6.81 -2.78
N GLY A 58 -2.49 7.10 -2.14
CA GLY A 58 -2.55 8.01 -0.97
C GLY A 58 -3.35 9.28 -1.21
N ASP A 59 -3.76 9.54 -2.46
CA ASP A 59 -4.67 10.64 -2.83
C ASP A 59 -5.92 10.06 -3.52
N ASN A 60 -6.95 9.76 -2.72
CA ASN A 60 -8.21 9.23 -3.24
C ASN A 60 -9.02 10.31 -3.98
N GLU A 61 -8.92 11.58 -3.57
CA GLU A 61 -9.66 12.65 -4.24
C GLU A 61 -9.18 12.86 -5.68
N TRP A 62 -7.88 12.74 -5.93
CA TRP A 62 -7.34 12.72 -7.29
C TRP A 62 -7.81 11.49 -8.05
N ALA A 63 -7.64 10.30 -7.46
CA ALA A 63 -7.99 9.03 -8.12
C ALA A 63 -9.48 8.95 -8.51
N GLU A 64 -10.38 9.48 -7.67
CA GLU A 64 -11.82 9.52 -7.95
C GLU A 64 -12.18 10.53 -9.07
N LYS A 65 -11.41 11.60 -9.22
CA LYS A 65 -11.59 12.60 -10.30
C LYS A 65 -10.99 12.16 -11.64
N HIS A 66 -10.01 11.26 -11.61
CA HIS A 66 -9.23 10.81 -12.77
C HIS A 66 -9.24 9.27 -12.95
N PRO A 67 -10.42 8.62 -13.03
CA PRO A 67 -10.51 7.17 -13.19
C PRO A 67 -9.81 6.64 -14.45
N GLU A 68 -9.68 7.46 -15.48
CA GLU A 68 -8.99 7.15 -16.75
C GLU A 68 -7.47 6.97 -16.61
N GLU A 69 -6.88 7.51 -15.54
CA GLU A 69 -5.44 7.41 -15.23
C GLU A 69 -5.13 6.21 -14.33
N THR A 70 -6.14 5.44 -13.93
CA THR A 70 -5.94 4.27 -13.07
C THR A 70 -5.16 3.17 -13.77
N HIS A 71 -4.51 2.32 -12.97
CA HIS A 71 -3.74 1.20 -13.49
C HIS A 71 -4.66 0.19 -14.18
N ARG A 72 -4.37 -0.12 -15.44
CA ARG A 72 -5.08 -1.12 -16.24
C ARG A 72 -4.23 -2.38 -16.41
N THR A 73 -4.88 -3.53 -16.45
CA THR A 73 -4.24 -4.81 -16.79
C THR A 73 -5.18 -5.65 -17.64
N PHE A 74 -4.62 -6.42 -18.59
CA PHE A 74 -5.39 -7.44 -19.28
C PHE A 74 -5.68 -8.59 -18.35
N LEU A 75 -6.92 -9.07 -18.41
CA LEU A 75 -7.40 -10.22 -17.65
C LEU A 75 -8.01 -11.25 -18.60
N MET A 76 -8.13 -12.48 -18.11
CA MET A 76 -8.70 -13.58 -18.84
C MET A 76 -9.86 -14.16 -18.04
N SER A 77 -11.01 -14.34 -18.67
CA SER A 77 -12.14 -15.02 -18.04
C SER A 77 -11.81 -16.48 -17.74
N ALA A 78 -12.63 -17.11 -16.90
CA ALA A 78 -12.57 -18.56 -16.73
C ALA A 78 -12.79 -19.28 -18.08
N ARG A 79 -12.23 -20.48 -18.21
CA ARG A 79 -12.53 -21.36 -19.34
C ARG A 79 -13.98 -21.83 -19.22
N ASN A 80 -14.78 -21.57 -20.25
CA ASN A 80 -16.19 -21.94 -20.31
C ASN A 80 -16.41 -23.00 -21.40
N LEU A 81 -17.20 -24.03 -21.10
CA LEU A 81 -17.58 -25.07 -22.06
C LEU A 81 -18.87 -24.64 -22.77
N ALA A 82 -18.87 -24.64 -24.10
CA ALA A 82 -20.09 -24.44 -24.88
C ALA A 82 -20.88 -25.76 -24.96
N GLU A 83 -22.13 -25.74 -24.50
CA GLU A 83 -23.04 -26.89 -24.56
C GLU A 83 -24.07 -26.77 -25.69
N SER A 84 -24.07 -25.63 -26.40
CA SER A 84 -24.94 -25.34 -27.54
C SER A 84 -24.24 -24.41 -28.56
N ASP A 85 -25.02 -23.87 -29.49
CA ASP A 85 -24.56 -22.91 -30.51
C ASP A 85 -24.24 -21.50 -29.94
N THR A 86 -24.67 -21.23 -28.70
CA THR A 86 -24.53 -19.92 -28.06
C THR A 86 -23.85 -20.09 -26.70
N LEU A 87 -22.83 -19.28 -26.41
CA LEU A 87 -22.14 -19.23 -25.12
C LEU A 87 -22.12 -17.79 -24.61
N SER A 88 -22.48 -17.60 -23.35
CA SER A 88 -22.32 -16.33 -22.62
C SER A 88 -21.18 -16.47 -21.61
N ILE A 89 -20.31 -15.46 -21.53
CA ILE A 89 -19.18 -15.43 -20.61
C ILE A 89 -19.26 -14.15 -19.78
N ASP A 90 -19.29 -14.30 -18.45
CA ASP A 90 -19.10 -13.17 -17.54
C ASP A 90 -17.58 -12.90 -17.37
N PRO A 91 -17.05 -11.77 -17.86
CA PRO A 91 -15.63 -11.46 -17.75
C PRO A 91 -15.17 -11.25 -16.30
N MET A 92 -16.09 -10.95 -15.37
CA MET A 92 -15.78 -10.68 -13.97
C MET A 92 -15.97 -11.91 -13.08
N GLN A 93 -16.44 -13.04 -13.62
CA GLN A 93 -16.60 -14.26 -12.84
C GLN A 93 -15.27 -14.71 -12.24
N GLY A 94 -15.22 -14.77 -10.91
CA GLY A 94 -14.01 -15.16 -10.15
C GLY A 94 -13.08 -14.00 -9.80
N TYR A 95 -13.38 -12.76 -10.22
CA TYR A 95 -12.65 -11.55 -9.83
C TYR A 95 -13.33 -10.81 -8.67
N PHE A 96 -12.55 -10.07 -7.88
CA PHE A 96 -13.05 -9.30 -6.75
C PHE A 96 -13.48 -7.89 -7.20
N PRO A 97 -14.78 -7.54 -7.16
CA PRO A 97 -15.30 -6.31 -7.78
C PRO A 97 -14.88 -5.02 -7.08
N GLN A 98 -14.36 -5.08 -5.85
CA GLN A 98 -13.81 -3.90 -5.16
C GLN A 98 -12.36 -3.60 -5.58
N GLN A 99 -11.69 -4.54 -6.26
CA GLN A 99 -10.30 -4.39 -6.71
C GLN A 99 -10.22 -4.14 -8.20
N ILE A 100 -11.10 -4.78 -8.99
CA ILE A 100 -11.07 -4.75 -10.45
C ILE A 100 -12.48 -4.46 -10.95
N GLN A 101 -12.56 -3.63 -11.99
CA GLN A 101 -13.76 -3.39 -12.76
C GLN A 101 -13.45 -3.46 -14.26
N PRO A 102 -14.39 -3.90 -15.10
CA PRO A 102 -14.23 -3.82 -16.55
C PRO A 102 -14.06 -2.37 -17.00
N ASP A 103 -13.10 -2.12 -17.89
CA ASP A 103 -13.04 -0.85 -18.61
C ASP A 103 -13.93 -0.93 -19.85
N ALA A 104 -15.21 -0.58 -19.68
CA ALA A 104 -16.21 -0.65 -20.75
C ALA A 104 -16.23 0.60 -21.64
N GLU A 105 -15.64 1.71 -21.19
CA GLU A 105 -15.76 3.01 -21.84
C GLU A 105 -14.53 3.36 -22.71
N ASN A 106 -13.37 2.76 -22.43
CA ASN A 106 -12.13 2.98 -23.17
C ASN A 106 -11.73 1.75 -24.00
N LEU A 107 -12.67 1.23 -24.78
CA LEU A 107 -12.41 0.15 -25.74
C LEU A 107 -11.76 0.76 -27.00
N SER A 108 -10.43 0.87 -27.00
CA SER A 108 -9.64 1.24 -28.18
C SER A 108 -9.71 0.18 -29.27
#